data_AF-A0A5K1E3C3-F1
#
_entry.id   AF-A0A5K1E3C3-F1
#
_cell.length_a   1.000
_cell.length_b   1.000
_cell.length_c   1.000
_cell.angle_alpha   90.00
_cell.angle_beta   90.00
_cell.angle_gamma   90.00
#
_symmetry.space_group_name_H-M   'P 1'
#
loop_
_entity.id
_entity.type
_entity.pdbx_description
1 polymer ?
#
loop_
_entity_poly.entity_id
_entity_poly.type
_entity_poly.pdbx_seq_one_letter_code
_entity_poly.pdbx_strand_id
1 'polypeptide(L)' 'MGIQFVLLVNKQGQTRLAQYYEYLTLEERRVLEGEIVRKCLTRTDQQARASSLSR' A
#
# COMPACT_ATOMS: atom_id res chain seq x y z
N MET A 1 0.51 12.78 13.35
CA MET A 1 0.03 11.70 12.46
C MET A 1 -0.26 12.29 11.11
N GLY A 2 0.59 12.02 10.13
CA GLY A 2 0.46 12.49 8.74
C GLY A 2 0.37 11.30 7.79
N ILE A 3 0.16 11.59 6.51
CA ILE A 3 0.28 10.56 5.47
C ILE A 3 1.74 10.13 5.42
N GLN A 4 2.02 8.84 5.57
CA GLN A 4 3.40 8.31 5.53
C GLN A 4 3.86 8.03 4.09
N PHE A 5 2.92 7.59 3.24
CA PHE A 5 3.18 7.34 1.82
C PHE A 5 1.90 7.41 0.99
N VAL A 6 2.08 7.61 -0.31
CA VAL A 6 1.02 7.49 -1.33
C VAL A 6 1.52 6.53 -2.41
N LEU A 7 0.74 5.48 -2.68
CA LEU A 7 1.03 4.49 -3.69
C LEU A 7 -0.14 4.40 -4.69
N LEU A 8 0.15 4.57 -5.98
CA LEU A 8 -0.81 4.35 -7.07
C LEU A 8 -0.35 3.16 -7.88
N VAL A 9 -1.19 2.13 -7.95
CA VAL A 9 -0.88 0.86 -8.63
C VAL A 9 -2.07 0.47 -9.49
N ASN A 10 -1.80 -0.08 -10.67
CA ASN A 10 -2.87 -0.62 -11.51
C ASN A 10 -3.26 -2.05 -11.08
N LYS A 11 -4.31 -2.61 -11.70
CA LYS A 11 -4.77 -3.99 -11.42
C LYS A 11 -3.75 -5.08 -11.75
N GLN A 12 -2.73 -4.78 -12.56
CA GLN A 12 -1.65 -5.71 -12.89
C GLN A 12 -0.50 -5.68 -11.87
N GLY A 13 -0.57 -4.82 -10.84
CA GLY A 13 0.47 -4.67 -9.83
C GLY A 13 1.61 -3.73 -10.22
N GLN A 14 1.47 -2.96 -11.30
CA GLN A 14 2.47 -1.99 -11.72
C GLN A 14 2.28 -0.66 -10.98
N THR A 15 3.32 -0.22 -10.29
CA THR A 15 3.37 1.07 -9.60
C THR A 15 3.48 2.21 -10.61
N ARG A 16 2.53 3.15 -10.55
CA ARG A 16 2.48 4.39 -11.34
C ARG A 16 2.97 5.61 -10.55
N LEU A 17 2.82 5.59 -9.23
CA LEU A 17 3.32 6.60 -8.30
C LEU A 17 3.70 5.93 -6.99
N ALA A 18 4.86 6.28 -6.45
CA ALA A 18 5.29 5.94 -5.09
C ALA A 18 5.94 7.17 -4.45
N GLN A 19 5.24 7.78 -3.49
CA GLN A 19 5.73 8.92 -2.73
C GLN A 19 5.85 8.53 -1.26
N TYR A 20 7.00 8.82 -0.66
CA TYR A 20 7.28 8.56 0.74
C TYR A 20 7.59 9.89 1.44
N TYR A 21 6.99 10.11 2.61
CA TYR A 21 7.23 11.31 3.41
C TYR A 21 8.27 11.09 4.52
N GLU A 22 8.70 9.84 4.70
CA GLU A 22 9.78 9.44 5.60
C GLU A 22 10.88 8.72 4.81
N TYR A 23 12.12 8.75 5.32
CA TYR A 23 13.22 8.02 4.71
C TYR A 23 13.03 6.51 4.94
N LEU A 24 13.01 5.78 3.83
CA LEU A 24 13.05 4.33 3.78
C LEU A 24 14.15 3.93 2.79
N THR A 25 14.91 2.90 3.13
CA THR A 25 15.86 2.26 2.22
C THR A 25 15.12 1.66 1.02
N LEU A 26 15.85 1.40 -0.08
CA LEU A 26 15.27 0.77 -1.27
C LEU A 26 14.69 -0.62 -0.97
N GLU A 27 15.31 -1.36 -0.07
CA GLU A 27 14.86 -2.70 0.33
C GLU A 27 13.55 -2.63 1.12
N GLU A 28 13.48 -1.75 2.13
CA GLU A 28 12.26 -1.54 2.92
C GLU A 28 11.09 -1.10 2.03
N ARG A 29 11.33 -0.19 1.08
CA ARG A 29 10.30 0.23 0.11
C ARG A 29 9.80 -0.94 -0.72
N ARG A 30 10.70 -1.78 -1.26
CA ARG A 30 10.30 -2.95 -2.06
C ARG A 30 9.45 -3.93 -1.27
N VAL A 31 9.84 -4.22 -0.03
CA VAL A 31 9.10 -5.13 0.85
C VAL A 31 7.72 -4.54 1.15
N LEU A 32 7.66 -3.28 1.56
CA LEU A 32 6.42 -2.56 1.88
C LEU A 32 5.46 -2.51 0.69
N GLU A 33 5.93 -2.06 -0.49
CA GLU A 33 5.12 -2.00 -1.71
C GLU A 33 4.58 -3.38 -2.09
N GLY A 34 5.45 -4.40 -2.10
CA GLY A 34 5.06 -5.75 -2.47
C GLY A 34 3.97 -6.32 -1.55
N GLU A 35 4.06 -6.10 -0.25
CA GLU A 35 3.02 -6.50 0.69
C GLU A 35 1.70 -5.77 0.48
N ILE A 36 1.74 -4.44 0.37
CA ILE A 36 0.54 -3.62 0.20
C ILE A 36 -0.16 -3.96 -1.11
N VAL A 37 0.57 -4.06 -2.21
CA VAL A 37 0.03 -4.38 -3.53
C VAL A 37 -0.61 -5.76 -3.52
N ARG A 38 0.07 -6.78 -2.97
CA ARG A 38 -0.51 -8.13 -2.85
C ARG A 38 -1.79 -8.11 -2.04
N LYS A 39 -1.79 -7.50 -0.86
CA LYS A 39 -2.98 -7.39 0.01
C LYS A 39 -4.13 -6.65 -0.69
N CYS A 40 -3.85 -5.59 -1.43
CA CYS A 40 -4.88 -4.80 -2.10
C CYS A 40 -5.46 -5.52 -3.33
N LEU A 41 -4.64 -6.23 -4.12
CA LEU A 41 -5.10 -6.93 -5.32
C LEU A 41 -5.84 -8.24 -5.01
N THR A 42 -5.57 -8.88 -3.87
CA THR A 42 -6.28 -10.11 -3.44
C THR A 42 -7.57 -9.84 -2.68
N ARG A 43 -7.85 -8.57 -2.30
CA ARG A 43 -9.09 -8.21 -1.62
C ARG A 43 -10.29 -8.47 -2.52
N THR A 44 -11.26 -9.21 -2.00
CA THR A 44 -12.58 -9.32 -2.63
C THR A 44 -13.43 -8.08 -2.33
N ASP A 45 -14.49 -7.84 -3.11
CA ASP A 45 -15.36 -6.66 -2.94
C ASP A 45 -15.98 -6.57 -1.53
N GLN A 46 -16.10 -7.68 -0.81
CA GLN A 46 -16.59 -7.73 0.58
C GLN A 46 -15.53 -7.34 1.63
N GLN A 47 -14.24 -7.30 1.26
CA GLN A 47 -13.11 -6.98 2.13
C GLN A 47 -12.60 -5.55 1.98
N ALA A 48 -13.17 -4.77 1.04
CA ALA A 48 -12.81 -3.38 0.79
C ALA A 48 -13.34 -2.44 1.89
N ARG A 49 -12.85 -2.59 3.13
CA ARG A 49 -13.10 -1.67 4.24
C ARG A 49 -11.86 -1.57 5.11
N ALA A 50 -11.61 -0.39 5.67
CA ALA A 50 -10.71 -0.23 6.82
C ALA A 50 -11.37 -0.90 8.03
N SER A 51 -11.27 -2.21 8.15
CA SER A 51 -11.88 -3.01 9.22
C SER A 51 -11.10 -2.93 10.54
N SER A 52 -10.56 -1.75 10.86
CA SER A 52 -9.86 -1.51 12.13
C SER A 52 -10.10 -0.09 12.64
N LEU A 53 -11.37 0.37 12.62
CA LEU A 53 -11.83 1.41 13.53
C LEU A 53 -12.77 0.77 14.58
N SER A 54 -12.25 -0.19 15.32
CA SER A 54 -12.85 -0.72 16.55
C SER A 54 -11.72 -0.97 17.53
N ARG A 55 -11.62 -0.06 18.50
CA ARG A 55 -10.71 0.02 19.65
C ARG A 55 -9.35 0.65 19.39
#